data_AF-A0A356I8K0-F1
#
_entry.id   AF-A0A356I8K0-F1
#
_cell.length_a   1.000
_cell.length_b   1.000
_cell.length_c   1.000
_cell.angle_alpha   90.00
_cell.angle_beta   90.00
_cell.angle_gamma   90.00
#
_symmetry.space_group_name_H-M   'P 1'
#
loop_
_entity.id
_entity.type
_entity.pdbx_description
1 polymer ?
#
loop_
_entity_poly.entity_id
_entity_poly.type
_entity_poly.pdbx_seq_one_letter_code
_entity_poly.pdbx_strand_id
1 'polypeptide(L)' 'KAIDVYYDGQTIEVLESPILTSNNVGAGCTFASSIASQLLLGKDPLEAVRLSKEFVYRAIETSDEYGVVQYEK' A
#
# COMPACT_ATOMS: atom_id res chain seq x y z
N LYS A 1 7.70 -11.83 5.11
CA LYS A 1 6.69 -11.28 4.19
C LYS A 1 5.95 -10.15 4.91
N ALA A 2 5.58 -9.09 4.22
CA ALA A 2 4.69 -8.04 4.71
C ALA A 2 3.25 -8.45 4.43
N ILE A 3 2.47 -8.68 5.49
CA ILE A 3 1.12 -9.27 5.44
C ILE A 3 0.10 -8.23 5.85
N ASP A 4 -0.92 -8.04 5.01
CA ASP A 4 -2.11 -7.26 5.31
C ASP A 4 -3.34 -8.18 5.25
N VAL A 5 -4.29 -7.97 6.16
CA VAL A 5 -5.55 -8.72 6.19
C VAL A 5 -6.68 -7.75 5.93
N TYR A 6 -7.41 -7.97 4.84
CA TYR A 6 -8.62 -7.25 4.51
C TYR A 6 -9.83 -8.05 4.98
N TYR A 7 -10.78 -7.39 5.63
CA TYR A 7 -12.04 -7.97 6.05
C TYR A 7 -13.19 -6.98 5.84
N ASP A 8 -14.21 -7.40 5.10
CA ASP A 8 -15.37 -6.56 4.75
C ASP A 8 -16.64 -6.90 5.55
N GLY A 9 -16.52 -7.74 6.56
CA GLY A 9 -17.67 -8.26 7.32
C GLY A 9 -18.19 -9.61 6.83
N GLN A 10 -17.72 -10.11 5.69
CA GLN A 10 -18.14 -11.40 5.12
C GLN A 10 -16.95 -12.25 4.67
N THR A 11 -15.97 -11.63 4.02
CA THR A 11 -14.81 -12.29 3.38
C THR A 11 -13.51 -11.80 3.99
N ILE A 12 -12.57 -12.72 4.16
CA ILE A 12 -11.21 -12.43 4.61
C ILE A 12 -10.27 -12.66 3.43
N GLU A 13 -9.50 -11.63 3.09
CA GLU A 13 -8.46 -11.69 2.07
C GLU A 13 -7.10 -11.40 2.68
N VAL A 14 -6.11 -12.25 2.39
CA VAL A 14 -4.73 -12.08 2.86
C VAL A 14 -3.87 -11.59 1.71
N LEU A 15 -3.28 -10.42 1.88
CA LEU A 15 -2.41 -9.78 0.90
C LEU A 15 -0.97 -9.88 1.37
N GLU A 16 -0.09 -10.42 0.53
CA GLU A 16 1.31 -10.64 0.87
C GLU A 16 2.25 -9.95 -0.12
N SER A 17 3.35 -9.42 0.40
CA SER A 17 4.50 -8.98 -0.40
C SER A 17 5.81 -9.37 0.31
N PRO A 18 6.95 -9.41 -0.39
CA PRO A 18 8.25 -9.50 0.28
C PRO A 18 8.45 -8.38 1.30
N ILE A 19 9.29 -8.61 2.32
CA ILE A 19 9.75 -7.51 3.18
C ILE A 19 10.93 -6.88 2.48
N LEU A 20 10.90 -5.56 2.34
CA LEU A 20 12.02 -4.77 1.87
C LEU A 20 12.83 -4.26 3.06
N THR A 21 14.14 -4.16 2.89
CA THR A 21 15.06 -3.61 3.91
C THR A 21 15.27 -2.10 3.77
N SER A 22 14.67 -1.49 2.74
CA SER A 22 14.75 -0.06 2.42
C SER A 22 13.99 0.80 3.44
N ASN A 23 14.17 2.12 3.36
CA ASN A 23 13.53 3.07 4.26
C ASN A 23 12.01 3.05 4.06
N ASN A 24 11.26 2.87 5.15
CA ASN A 24 9.80 2.80 5.13
C ASN A 24 9.13 3.93 5.93
N VAL A 25 9.88 4.96 6.32
CA VAL A 25 9.31 6.14 6.96
C VAL A 25 8.24 6.74 6.04
N GLY A 26 7.04 6.92 6.58
CA GLY A 26 5.89 7.42 5.83
C GLY A 26 5.05 6.36 5.11
N ALA A 27 5.48 5.10 5.02
CA ALA A 27 4.78 4.03 4.29
C ALA A 27 3.31 3.88 4.73
N GLY A 28 3.02 3.94 6.03
CA GLY A 28 1.64 3.85 6.53
C GLY A 28 0.75 5.01 6.08
N CYS A 29 1.26 6.25 6.14
CA CYS A 29 0.53 7.43 5.66
C CYS A 29 0.31 7.38 4.15
N THR A 30 1.31 6.94 3.40
CA THR A 30 1.24 6.73 1.95
C THR A 30 0.23 5.65 1.60
N PHE A 31 0.20 4.53 2.33
CA PHE A 31 -0.75 3.45 2.13
C PHE A 31 -2.19 3.91 2.38
N ALA A 32 -2.46 4.57 3.51
CA ALA A 32 -3.78 5.11 3.82
C ALA A 32 -4.25 6.16 2.80
N SER A 33 -3.36 7.07 2.39
CA SER A 33 -3.66 8.11 1.39
C SER A 33 -3.94 7.50 0.01
N SER A 34 -3.21 6.46 -0.36
CA SER A 34 -3.44 5.71 -1.60
C SER A 34 -4.80 5.01 -1.56
N ILE A 35 -5.18 4.36 -0.44
CA ILE A 35 -6.48 3.68 -0.33
C ILE A 35 -7.61 4.71 -0.50
N ALA A 36 -7.53 5.84 0.20
CA ALA A 36 -8.51 6.91 0.06
C ALA A 36 -8.61 7.44 -1.38
N SER A 37 -7.48 7.56 -2.06
CA SER A 37 -7.43 8.00 -3.47
C SER A 37 -8.05 6.97 -4.42
N GLN A 38 -7.76 5.68 -4.25
CA GLN A 38 -8.34 4.61 -5.06
C GLN A 38 -9.87 4.52 -4.85
N LEU A 39 -10.33 4.66 -3.61
CA LEU A 39 -11.76 4.73 -3.30
C LEU A 39 -12.43 5.94 -3.96
N LEU A 40 -11.79 7.12 -3.92
CA LEU A 40 -12.28 8.32 -4.61
C LEU A 40 -12.40 8.10 -6.13
N LEU A 41 -11.48 7.34 -6.72
CA LEU A 41 -11.50 6.95 -8.13
C LEU A 41 -12.52 5.85 -8.45
N GLY A 42 -13.33 5.42 -7.48
CA GLY A 42 -14.41 4.45 -7.66
C GLY A 42 -13.97 2.99 -7.71
N LYS A 43 -12.76 2.68 -7.24
CA LYS A 43 -12.34 1.28 -7.04
C LYS A 43 -13.15 0.64 -5.93
N ASP A 44 -13.43 -0.65 -6.07
CA ASP A 44 -13.99 -1.41 -4.96
C ASP A 44 -13.00 -1.47 -3.78
N PRO A 45 -13.47 -1.67 -2.53
CA PRO A 45 -12.58 -1.54 -1.37
C PRO A 45 -11.44 -2.55 -1.32
N LEU A 46 -11.64 -3.79 -1.78
CA LEU A 46 -10.57 -4.78 -1.82
C LEU A 46 -9.51 -4.40 -2.86
N GLU A 47 -9.94 -4.01 -4.06
CA GLU A 47 -9.04 -3.58 -5.12
C GLU A 47 -8.30 -2.29 -4.76
N ALA A 48 -8.97 -1.35 -4.08
CA ALA A 48 -8.32 -0.15 -3.55
C ALA A 48 -7.15 -0.53 -2.62
N VAL A 49 -7.35 -1.47 -1.70
CA VAL A 49 -6.29 -1.95 -0.80
C VAL A 49 -5.19 -2.69 -1.57
N ARG A 50 -5.53 -3.52 -2.56
CA ARG A 50 -4.55 -4.22 -3.41
C ARG A 50 -3.64 -3.26 -4.17
N LEU A 51 -4.23 -2.29 -4.87
CA LEU A 51 -3.50 -1.27 -5.62
C LEU A 51 -2.62 -0.43 -4.70
N SER A 52 -3.13 -0.04 -3.53
CA SER A 52 -2.37 0.74 -2.57
C SER A 52 -1.21 -0.04 -1.95
N LYS A 53 -1.36 -1.35 -1.76
CA LYS A 53 -0.28 -2.21 -1.25
C LYS A 53 0.85 -2.33 -2.27
N GLU A 54 0.50 -2.47 -3.55
CA GLU A 54 1.49 -2.48 -4.64
C GLU A 54 2.20 -1.12 -4.75
N PHE A 55 1.45 -0.03 -4.70
CA PHE A 55 1.99 1.33 -4.73
C PHE A 55 3.00 1.58 -3.59
N VAL A 56 2.61 1.29 -2.34
CA VAL A 56 3.50 1.51 -1.20
C VAL A 56 4.72 0.59 -1.24
N TYR A 57 4.58 -0.64 -1.75
CA TYR A 57 5.71 -1.54 -1.94
C TYR A 57 6.75 -0.92 -2.90
N ARG A 58 6.32 -0.40 -4.05
CA ARG A 58 7.20 0.29 -5.01
C ARG A 58 7.79 1.60 -4.43
N ALA A 59 7.02 2.32 -3.63
CA ALA A 59 7.49 3.53 -2.96
C ALA A 59 8.57 3.25 -1.90
N ILE A 60 8.50 2.09 -1.23
CA ILE A 60 9.56 1.60 -0.34
C ILE A 60 10.76 1.09 -1.16
N GLU A 61 10.52 0.39 -2.27
CA GLU A 61 11.60 -0.12 -3.13
C GLU A 61 12.49 1.02 -3.67
N THR A 62 11.89 2.18 -3.95
CA THR A 62 12.57 3.38 -4.45
C THR A 62 12.85 4.44 -3.38
N SER A 63 12.70 4.10 -2.10
CA SER A 63 12.90 5.01 -0.96
C SER A 63 14.31 5.61 -0.90
N ASP A 64 14.45 6.79 -0.30
CA ASP A 64 15.74 7.43 -0.03
C ASP A 64 16.00 7.61 1.48
N GLU A 65 16.97 8.44 1.85
CA GLU A 65 17.30 8.71 3.25
C GLU A 65 16.17 9.41 4.04
N TYR A 66 15.20 10.04 3.36
CA TYR A 66 14.09 10.78 3.97
C TYR A 66 12.80 9.96 4.10
N GLY A 67 12.65 8.86 3.35
CA GLY A 67 11.51 7.95 3.49
C GLY A 67 11.03 7.37 2.17
N VAL A 68 9.77 6.93 2.15
CA VAL A 68 9.14 6.46 0.92
C VAL A 68 9.02 7.58 -0.10
N VAL A 69 9.28 7.25 -1.35
CA VAL A 69 9.26 8.20 -2.45
C VAL A 69 8.02 7.96 -3.31
N GLN A 70 7.15 8.97 -3.40
CA GLN A 70 5.85 8.89 -4.08
C GLN A 70 5.93 9.47 -5.48
N TYR A 71 6.75 8.88 -6.36
CA TYR A 71 6.74 9.24 -7.78
C TYR A 71 6.05 8.13 -8.58
N GLU A 72 4.80 8.37 -8.95
CA GLU A 72 4.22 7.72 -10.13
C GLU A 72 4.23 8.74 -11.28
N LYS A 73 4.77 8.33 -12.43
CA LYS A 73 4.60 9.02 -13.71
C LYS A 73 3.29 8.57 -14.35
#